data_AF-A0AAV0AR24-F1
#
_entry.id   AF-A0AAV0AR24-F1
#
_cell.length_a   1.000
_cell.length_b   1.000
_cell.length_c   1.000
_cell.angle_alpha   90.00
_cell.angle_beta   90.00
_cell.angle_gamma   90.00
#
_symmetry.space_group_name_H-M   'P 1'
#
loop_
_entity.id
_entity.type
_entity.pdbx_description
1 polymer ?
#
loop_
_entity_poly.entity_id
_entity_poly.type
_entity_poly.pdbx_seq_one_letter_code
_entity_poly.pdbx_strand_id
1 'polypeptide(L)'
;MSKALRVLNAVGITSPPTLAHNIIISASKATEFASANPSHGVCQKIISNLEGHHSVSPADKAEIAWSLWKSNLSVELLQHEKKLAKQIPLLIKMERGGEALNQSIKSLDPDLIHAVLWETQARKSLAEFLPAVKGKLEAVSPIHVWAKASIEQNFSSLKDTAKMANFAVGPDWELYPNFCYQDEHHAESACLLLEDSYMNFCPPEPYMAVTLSDWEMFFSDKTTKIKNSIQFFAEDSARVFEQKMANESIKLLNVQKNLVMDVLRSYSSEGDSSKRSNEQMKKSFLDSITSNNGLSLPSLNETIRQCIKLGSCKKADRLKVNFKVPDKHFWCVKMKALIGLRDWKSLEAWAGNKSPIGFEVPMS
;
A
#
# COMPACT_ATOMS: atom_id res chain seq x y z
N MET A 1 54.94 -14.87 -3.03
CA MET A 1 54.61 -14.56 -4.45
C MET A 1 55.49 -15.43 -5.34
N SER A 2 54.91 -16.25 -6.22
CA SER A 2 55.67 -17.03 -7.21
C SER A 2 56.55 -16.11 -8.05
N LYS A 3 57.80 -16.51 -8.35
CA LYS A 3 58.72 -15.75 -9.22
C LYS A 3 58.06 -15.41 -10.57
N ALA A 4 57.17 -16.27 -11.08
CA ALA A 4 56.43 -16.05 -12.32
C ALA A 4 55.49 -14.82 -12.28
N LEU A 5 54.88 -14.50 -11.13
CA LEU A 5 53.99 -13.33 -10.99
C LEU A 5 54.76 -12.02 -11.02
N ARG A 6 55.96 -11.97 -10.43
CA ARG A 6 56.82 -10.77 -10.50
C ARG A 6 57.24 -10.49 -11.94
N VAL A 7 57.54 -11.54 -12.70
CA VAL A 7 57.89 -11.44 -14.13
C VAL A 7 56.68 -10.98 -14.95
N LEU A 8 55.52 -11.62 -14.79
CA LEU A 8 54.31 -11.26 -15.53
C LEU A 8 53.81 -9.83 -15.24
N ASN A 9 53.92 -9.37 -13.99
CA ASN A 9 53.57 -8.01 -13.60
C ASN A 9 54.60 -6.98 -14.12
N ALA A 10 55.88 -7.34 -14.15
CA ALA A 10 56.93 -6.49 -14.72
C ALA A 10 56.82 -6.33 -16.25
N VAL A 11 56.19 -7.29 -16.94
CA VAL A 11 55.96 -7.24 -18.39
C VAL A 11 54.59 -6.59 -18.73
N GLY A 12 53.76 -6.23 -17.74
CA GLY A 12 52.49 -5.54 -17.96
C GLY A 12 51.37 -6.39 -18.57
N ILE A 13 51.52 -7.71 -18.61
CA ILE A 13 50.61 -8.64 -19.30
C ILE A 13 49.45 -9.11 -18.41
N THR A 14 49.56 -8.99 -17.08
CA THR A 14 48.52 -9.51 -16.18
C THR A 14 47.34 -8.56 -16.03
N SER A 15 46.17 -9.04 -16.43
CA SER A 15 44.91 -8.39 -16.07
C SER A 15 44.73 -8.39 -14.53
N PRO A 16 44.16 -7.34 -13.94
CA PRO A 16 43.87 -7.29 -12.50
C PRO A 16 43.18 -8.56 -11.92
N PRO A 17 42.22 -9.21 -12.61
CA PRO A 17 41.59 -10.45 -12.12
C PRO A 17 42.52 -11.68 -12.14
N THR A 18 43.43 -11.81 -13.11
CA THR A 18 44.38 -12.95 -13.13
C THR A 18 45.41 -12.85 -12.01
N LEU A 19 45.84 -11.62 -11.67
CA LEU A 19 46.69 -11.37 -10.51
C LEU A 19 46.00 -11.78 -9.21
N ALA A 20 44.74 -11.36 -9.02
CA ALA A 20 43.95 -11.69 -7.84
C ALA A 20 43.71 -13.21 -7.69
N HIS A 21 43.36 -13.89 -8.78
CA HIS A 21 43.18 -15.35 -8.81
C HIS A 21 44.43 -16.11 -8.35
N ASN A 22 45.59 -15.75 -8.90
CA ASN A 22 46.85 -16.38 -8.53
C ASN A 22 47.26 -16.10 -7.08
N ILE A 23 47.02 -14.88 -6.58
CA ILE A 23 47.27 -14.54 -5.17
C ILE A 23 46.42 -15.43 -4.26
N ILE A 24 45.12 -15.55 -4.54
CA ILE A 24 44.18 -16.34 -3.74
C ILE A 24 44.53 -17.83 -3.75
N ILE A 25 44.97 -18.38 -4.87
CA ILE A 25 45.44 -19.77 -4.97
C ILE A 25 46.75 -19.96 -4.21
N SER A 26 47.71 -19.04 -4.33
CA SER A 26 49.00 -19.16 -3.66
C SER A 26 48.87 -19.03 -2.14
N ALA A 27 47.99 -18.15 -1.67
CA ALA A 27 47.76 -17.93 -0.25
C ALA A 27 47.02 -19.12 0.39
N SER A 28 46.10 -19.76 -0.33
CA SER A 28 45.40 -20.95 0.17
C SER A 28 46.28 -22.20 0.22
N LYS A 29 47.14 -22.43 -0.78
CA LYS A 29 48.08 -23.56 -0.79
C LYS A 29 49.09 -23.47 0.36
N ALA A 30 49.42 -22.26 0.79
CA ALA A 30 50.34 -22.03 1.90
C ALA A 30 49.73 -22.34 3.29
N THR A 31 48.41 -22.50 3.40
CA THR A 31 47.69 -22.66 4.68
C THR A 31 47.03 -24.02 4.89
N GLU A 32 46.99 -24.90 3.87
CA GLU A 32 46.58 -26.31 4.04
C GLU A 32 47.44 -27.08 5.06
N PHE A 33 48.59 -26.52 5.47
CA PHE A 33 49.52 -27.09 6.45
C PHE A 33 49.51 -26.44 7.84
N ALA A 34 48.67 -25.43 8.13
CA ALA A 34 48.77 -24.68 9.39
C ALA A 34 47.42 -24.25 10.03
N SER A 35 47.02 -25.00 11.07
CA SER A 35 46.20 -24.60 12.25
C SER A 35 44.74 -24.13 12.07
N ALA A 36 44.03 -24.09 13.22
CA ALA A 36 42.59 -24.18 13.43
C ALA A 36 41.70 -22.96 13.06
N ASN A 37 42.19 -21.99 12.27
CA ASN A 37 41.35 -20.96 11.63
C ASN A 37 42.05 -20.43 10.36
N PRO A 38 42.14 -21.25 9.29
CA PRO A 38 42.98 -20.95 8.14
C PRO A 38 42.50 -19.75 7.30
N SER A 39 41.22 -19.37 7.36
CA SER A 39 40.65 -18.27 6.56
C SER A 39 41.13 -16.88 6.99
N HIS A 40 41.17 -16.58 8.29
CA HIS A 40 41.47 -15.22 8.78
C HIS A 40 42.92 -14.81 8.57
N GLY A 41 43.85 -15.74 8.80
CA GLY A 41 45.27 -15.51 8.50
C GLY A 41 45.55 -15.34 7.00
N VAL A 42 44.74 -15.97 6.14
CA VAL A 42 44.82 -15.82 4.68
C VAL A 42 44.24 -14.47 4.24
N CYS A 43 43.09 -14.06 4.79
CA CYS A 43 42.49 -12.75 4.52
C CYS A 43 43.44 -11.60 4.84
N GLN A 44 44.03 -11.57 6.03
CA GLN A 44 44.98 -10.52 6.41
C GLN A 44 46.19 -10.44 5.49
N LYS A 45 46.75 -11.59 5.06
CA LYS A 45 47.84 -11.63 4.07
C LYS A 45 47.41 -11.14 2.68
N ILE A 46 46.17 -11.40 2.27
CA ILE A 46 45.65 -10.90 0.99
C ILE A 46 45.43 -9.38 1.07
N ILE A 47 45.01 -8.86 2.22
CA ILE A 47 44.76 -7.43 2.48
C ILE A 47 46.05 -6.64 2.65
N SER A 48 47.07 -7.16 3.34
CA SER A 48 48.37 -6.48 3.38
C SER A 48 49.01 -6.38 1.99
N ASN A 49 48.77 -7.38 1.13
CA ASN A 49 49.17 -7.33 -0.28
C ASN A 49 48.28 -6.41 -1.15
N LEU A 50 47.14 -5.94 -0.63
CA LEU A 50 46.21 -5.02 -1.31
C LEU A 50 46.62 -3.55 -1.17
N GLU A 51 47.22 -3.15 -0.04
CA GLU A 51 47.57 -1.73 0.19
C GLU A 51 48.51 -1.15 -0.89
N GLY A 52 49.26 -2.01 -1.60
CA GLY A 52 50.10 -1.62 -2.73
C GLY A 52 49.44 -1.62 -4.12
N HIS A 53 48.20 -2.13 -4.27
CA HIS A 53 47.54 -2.31 -5.56
C HIS A 53 46.10 -1.76 -5.56
N HIS A 54 45.95 -0.48 -5.88
CA HIS A 54 44.65 0.23 -5.96
C HIS A 54 43.71 -0.23 -7.09
N SER A 55 44.16 -1.10 -8.00
CA SER A 55 43.38 -1.52 -9.18
C SER A 55 42.37 -2.65 -8.90
N VAL A 56 42.51 -3.39 -7.79
CA VAL A 56 41.62 -4.51 -7.46
C VAL A 56 40.95 -4.25 -6.13
N SER A 57 39.63 -4.11 -6.13
CA SER A 57 38.87 -3.91 -4.89
C SER A 57 38.74 -5.23 -4.11
N PRO A 58 38.58 -5.17 -2.77
CA PRO A 58 38.30 -6.34 -1.95
C PRO A 58 37.11 -7.16 -2.48
N ALA A 59 36.06 -6.51 -2.98
CA ALA A 59 34.92 -7.17 -3.61
C ALA A 59 35.32 -8.03 -4.83
N ASP A 60 36.18 -7.53 -5.72
CA ASP A 60 36.63 -8.29 -6.91
C ASP A 60 37.40 -9.56 -6.49
N LYS A 61 38.17 -9.47 -5.39
CA LYS A 61 38.88 -10.63 -4.82
C LYS A 61 37.94 -11.60 -4.12
N ALA A 62 36.95 -11.09 -3.40
CA ALA A 62 35.91 -11.91 -2.81
C ALA A 62 35.15 -12.70 -3.89
N GLU A 63 34.81 -12.06 -5.02
CA GLU A 63 34.19 -12.75 -6.16
C GLU A 63 35.08 -13.86 -6.75
N ILE A 64 36.39 -13.61 -6.85
CA ILE A 64 37.33 -14.64 -7.30
C ILE A 64 37.48 -15.76 -6.26
N ALA A 65 37.47 -15.45 -4.97
CA ALA A 65 37.48 -16.45 -3.91
C ALA A 65 36.20 -17.30 -3.94
N TRP A 66 35.06 -16.68 -4.22
CA TRP A 66 33.77 -17.35 -4.41
C TRP A 66 33.78 -18.31 -5.60
N SER A 67 34.28 -17.87 -6.77
CA SER A 67 34.39 -18.73 -7.96
C SER A 67 35.36 -19.92 -7.77
N LEU A 68 36.27 -19.81 -6.79
CA LEU A 68 37.14 -20.88 -6.33
C LEU A 68 36.56 -21.73 -5.19
N TRP A 69 35.26 -21.61 -4.91
CA TRP A 69 34.54 -22.34 -3.84
C TRP A 69 35.05 -22.08 -2.42
N LYS A 70 35.75 -20.95 -2.18
CA LYS A 70 36.24 -20.54 -0.87
C LYS A 70 35.26 -19.56 -0.21
N SER A 71 34.08 -20.07 0.15
CA SER A 71 32.97 -19.28 0.71
C SER A 71 33.37 -18.44 1.93
N ASN A 72 33.99 -19.05 2.94
CA ASN A 72 34.38 -18.36 4.17
C ASN A 72 35.39 -17.23 3.93
N LEU A 73 36.36 -17.46 3.04
CA LEU A 73 37.35 -16.46 2.65
C LEU A 73 36.70 -15.29 1.88
N SER A 74 35.76 -15.61 0.98
CA SER A 74 35.01 -14.59 0.23
C SER A 74 34.24 -13.66 1.17
N VAL A 75 33.49 -14.23 2.12
CA VAL A 75 32.73 -13.47 3.12
C VAL A 75 33.62 -12.54 3.92
N GLU A 76 34.76 -13.05 4.39
CA GLU A 76 35.68 -12.29 5.22
C GLU A 76 36.37 -11.16 4.44
N LEU A 77 36.82 -11.42 3.21
CA LEU A 77 37.35 -10.37 2.32
C LEU A 77 36.31 -9.29 2.04
N LEU A 78 35.04 -9.67 1.92
CA LEU A 78 33.94 -8.76 1.61
C LEU A 78 33.61 -7.80 2.76
N GLN A 79 33.90 -8.17 4.02
CA GLN A 79 33.76 -7.26 5.17
C GLN A 79 34.70 -6.06 5.10
N HIS A 80 35.80 -6.16 4.35
CA HIS A 80 36.75 -5.07 4.15
C HIS A 80 36.39 -4.15 2.97
N GLU A 81 35.34 -4.45 2.22
CA GLU A 81 34.86 -3.56 1.16
C GLU A 81 34.14 -2.34 1.77
N LYS A 82 34.69 -1.15 1.51
CA LYS A 82 34.11 0.11 2.01
C LYS A 82 32.91 0.56 1.19
N LYS A 83 32.83 0.16 -0.08
CA LYS A 83 31.75 0.57 -0.99
C LYS A 83 30.60 -0.43 -0.96
N LEU A 84 29.52 -0.06 -0.28
CA LEU A 84 28.32 -0.90 -0.14
C LEU A 84 27.69 -1.27 -1.50
N ALA A 85 27.74 -0.36 -2.48
CA ALA A 85 27.28 -0.63 -3.85
C ALA A 85 28.02 -1.78 -4.57
N LYS A 86 29.27 -2.11 -4.17
CA LYS A 86 30.00 -3.29 -4.66
C LYS A 86 29.80 -4.51 -3.75
N GLN A 87 29.65 -4.26 -2.45
CA GLN A 87 29.50 -5.30 -1.44
C GLN A 87 28.17 -6.05 -1.57
N ILE A 88 27.08 -5.30 -1.71
CA ILE A 88 25.71 -5.80 -1.65
C ILE A 88 25.39 -6.76 -2.81
N PRO A 89 25.69 -6.45 -4.09
CA PRO A 89 25.43 -7.39 -5.19
C PRO A 89 26.12 -8.74 -5.00
N LEU A 90 27.35 -8.75 -4.45
CA LEU A 90 28.08 -9.98 -4.17
C LEU A 90 27.47 -10.75 -2.99
N LEU A 91 27.03 -10.07 -1.92
CA LEU A 91 26.31 -10.72 -0.81
C LEU A 91 25.04 -11.43 -1.29
N ILE A 92 24.28 -10.81 -2.20
CA ILE A 92 23.08 -11.43 -2.77
C ILE A 92 23.44 -12.63 -3.65
N LYS A 93 24.47 -12.52 -4.50
CA LYS A 93 24.98 -13.63 -5.34
C LYS A 93 25.43 -14.84 -4.51
N MET A 94 25.91 -14.62 -3.29
CA MET A 94 26.28 -15.67 -2.33
C MET A 94 25.12 -16.15 -1.46
N GLU A 95 23.87 -15.80 -1.80
CA GLU A 95 22.63 -16.18 -1.07
C GLU A 95 22.53 -15.62 0.36
N ARG A 96 23.36 -14.63 0.71
CA ARG A 96 23.39 -14.01 2.05
C ARG A 96 22.47 -12.78 2.13
N GLY A 97 21.24 -12.90 1.63
CA GLY A 97 20.29 -11.79 1.49
C GLY A 97 19.98 -11.04 2.80
N GLY A 98 19.93 -11.74 3.95
CA GLY A 98 19.69 -11.09 5.24
C GLY A 98 20.83 -10.15 5.67
N GLU A 99 22.09 -10.50 5.36
CA GLU A 99 23.23 -9.61 5.59
C GLU A 99 23.26 -8.47 4.57
N ALA A 100 22.96 -8.77 3.31
CA ALA A 100 22.83 -7.76 2.26
C ALA A 100 21.81 -6.68 2.67
N LEU A 101 20.68 -7.09 3.26
CA LEU A 101 19.63 -6.18 3.72
C LEU A 101 20.10 -5.33 4.91
N ASN A 102 20.82 -5.92 5.86
CA ASN A 102 21.38 -5.15 6.97
C ASN A 102 22.40 -4.11 6.50
N GLN A 103 23.22 -4.45 5.50
CA GLN A 103 24.20 -3.52 4.94
C GLN A 103 23.55 -2.45 4.07
N SER A 104 22.49 -2.77 3.31
CA SER A 104 21.74 -1.76 2.55
C SER A 104 21.02 -0.79 3.48
N ILE A 105 20.43 -1.24 4.59
CA ILE A 105 19.83 -0.33 5.58
C ILE A 105 20.89 0.61 6.17
N LYS A 106 22.08 0.10 6.51
CA LYS A 106 23.21 0.93 6.97
C LYS A 106 23.68 1.94 5.94
N SER A 107 23.51 1.65 4.64
CA SER A 107 23.85 2.58 3.57
C SER A 107 22.93 3.79 3.52
N LEU A 108 21.72 3.68 4.08
CA LEU A 108 20.63 4.66 3.96
C LEU A 108 20.31 5.06 2.51
N ASP A 109 20.69 4.21 1.55
CA ASP A 109 20.41 4.37 0.13
C ASP A 109 19.14 3.58 -0.22
N PRO A 110 18.02 4.25 -0.53
CA PRO A 110 16.78 3.59 -0.90
C PRO A 110 16.94 2.65 -2.09
N ASP A 111 17.75 3.01 -3.08
CA ASP A 111 17.91 2.21 -4.30
C ASP A 111 18.61 0.88 -3.98
N LEU A 112 19.59 0.89 -3.09
CA LEU A 112 20.25 -0.32 -2.61
C LEU A 112 19.32 -1.19 -1.75
N ILE A 113 18.47 -0.57 -0.92
CA ILE A 113 17.47 -1.30 -0.13
C ILE A 113 16.46 -1.98 -1.06
N HIS A 114 15.92 -1.23 -2.04
CA HIS A 114 14.99 -1.74 -3.04
C HIS A 114 15.60 -2.89 -3.86
N ALA A 115 16.84 -2.74 -4.33
CA ALA A 115 17.53 -3.78 -5.08
C ALA A 115 17.69 -5.08 -4.28
N VAL A 116 18.05 -4.98 -2.99
CA VAL A 116 18.17 -6.16 -2.12
C VAL A 116 16.81 -6.82 -1.91
N LEU A 117 15.77 -6.04 -1.63
CA LEU A 117 14.43 -6.58 -1.37
C LEU A 117 13.89 -7.30 -2.60
N TRP A 118 13.99 -6.69 -3.78
CA TRP A 118 13.58 -7.28 -5.06
C TRP A 118 14.28 -8.61 -5.33
N GLU A 119 15.60 -8.61 -5.25
CA GLU A 119 16.40 -9.79 -5.58
C GLU A 119 16.21 -10.92 -4.54
N THR A 120 16.02 -10.56 -3.27
CA THR A 120 15.75 -11.53 -2.20
C THR A 120 14.36 -12.14 -2.36
N GLN A 121 13.34 -11.35 -2.69
CA GLN A 121 11.99 -11.84 -2.95
C GLN A 121 11.94 -12.74 -4.19
N ALA A 122 12.68 -12.42 -5.25
CA ALA A 122 12.72 -13.24 -6.46
C ALA A 122 13.36 -14.63 -6.24
N ARG A 123 14.23 -14.76 -5.23
CA ARG A 123 15.01 -15.98 -4.98
C ARG A 123 14.50 -16.82 -3.80
N LYS A 124 13.81 -16.20 -2.84
CA LYS A 124 13.36 -16.86 -1.60
C LYS A 124 11.85 -16.97 -1.56
N SER A 125 11.36 -17.99 -0.86
CA SER A 125 9.94 -18.08 -0.54
C SER A 125 9.51 -16.95 0.40
N LEU A 126 8.22 -16.59 0.35
CA LEU A 126 7.64 -15.59 1.24
C LEU A 126 7.93 -15.89 2.72
N ALA A 127 7.87 -17.18 3.11
CA ALA A 127 8.11 -17.64 4.48
C ALA A 127 9.55 -17.39 4.97
N GLU A 128 10.54 -17.32 4.08
CA GLU A 128 11.93 -16.99 4.42
C GLU A 128 12.21 -15.49 4.34
N PHE A 129 11.49 -14.77 3.47
CA PHE A 129 11.65 -13.35 3.24
C PHE A 129 11.08 -12.51 4.40
N LEU A 130 9.85 -12.80 4.84
CA LEU A 130 9.16 -11.99 5.85
C LEU A 130 9.91 -11.94 7.20
N PRO A 131 10.44 -13.05 7.75
CA PRO A 131 11.26 -13.00 8.96
C PRO A 131 12.55 -12.19 8.80
N ALA A 132 13.10 -12.08 7.58
CA ALA A 132 14.33 -11.32 7.34
C ALA A 132 14.09 -9.80 7.34
N VAL A 133 12.86 -9.37 7.04
CA VAL A 133 12.42 -7.96 7.00
C VAL A 133 11.80 -7.51 8.33
N LYS A 134 11.23 -8.45 9.10
CA LYS A 134 10.62 -8.20 10.41
C LYS A 134 11.50 -7.32 11.31
N GLY A 135 10.89 -6.28 11.87
CA GLY A 135 11.54 -5.31 12.76
C GLY A 135 12.46 -4.28 12.10
N LYS A 136 12.53 -4.22 10.76
CA LYS A 136 13.34 -3.26 9.99
C LYS A 136 12.42 -2.32 9.20
N LEU A 137 11.99 -1.22 9.82
CA LEU A 137 11.03 -0.28 9.24
C LEU A 137 11.49 0.29 7.88
N GLU A 138 12.78 0.50 7.73
CA GLU A 138 13.42 0.99 6.51
C GLU A 138 13.28 0.03 5.33
N ALA A 139 13.08 -1.27 5.60
CA ALA A 139 12.83 -2.29 4.60
C ALA A 139 11.33 -2.52 4.36
N VAL A 140 10.49 -2.34 5.38
CA VAL A 140 9.03 -2.48 5.27
C VAL A 140 8.41 -1.37 4.43
N SER A 141 8.84 -0.11 4.63
CA SER A 141 8.30 1.04 3.89
C SER A 141 8.44 0.89 2.36
N PRO A 142 9.61 0.51 1.82
CA PRO A 142 9.77 0.13 0.42
C PRO A 142 8.77 -0.91 -0.11
N ILE A 143 8.47 -1.94 0.68
CA ILE A 143 7.53 -3.00 0.31
C ILE A 143 6.11 -2.43 0.19
N HIS A 144 5.70 -1.60 1.16
CA HIS A 144 4.42 -0.89 1.13
C HIS A 144 4.28 -0.02 -0.12
N VAL A 145 5.30 0.79 -0.40
CA VAL A 145 5.33 1.69 -1.57
C VAL A 145 5.24 0.88 -2.86
N TRP A 146 5.96 -0.23 -2.95
CA TRP A 146 5.92 -1.09 -4.13
C TRP A 146 4.55 -1.74 -4.34
N ALA A 147 3.93 -2.27 -3.27
CA ALA A 147 2.58 -2.83 -3.34
C ALA A 147 1.56 -1.79 -3.82
N LYS A 148 1.64 -0.54 -3.31
CA LYS A 148 0.79 0.57 -3.78
C LYS A 148 1.06 0.97 -5.22
N ALA A 149 2.34 1.07 -5.62
CA ALA A 149 2.71 1.41 -6.99
C ALA A 149 2.23 0.37 -8.00
N SER A 150 2.25 -0.93 -7.64
CA SER A 150 1.71 -2.00 -8.49
C SER A 150 0.21 -1.81 -8.76
N ILE A 151 -0.57 -1.43 -7.73
CA ILE A 151 -1.98 -1.06 -7.91
C ILE A 151 -2.14 0.15 -8.83
N GLU A 152 -1.40 1.23 -8.58
CA GLU A 152 -1.54 2.46 -9.36
C GLU A 152 -1.21 2.26 -10.84
N GLN A 153 -0.23 1.41 -11.15
CA GLN A 153 0.09 1.02 -12.53
C GLN A 153 -1.06 0.22 -13.16
N ASN A 154 -1.59 -0.76 -12.44
CA ASN A 154 -2.75 -1.54 -12.89
C ASN A 154 -3.97 -0.63 -13.12
N PHE A 155 -4.21 0.35 -12.23
CA PHE A 155 -5.27 1.34 -12.35
C PHE A 155 -5.06 2.29 -13.53
N SER A 156 -3.84 2.80 -13.73
CA SER A 156 -3.50 3.71 -14.83
C SER A 156 -3.60 3.05 -16.21
N SER A 157 -3.42 1.72 -16.27
CA SER A 157 -3.61 0.93 -17.49
C SER A 157 -5.08 0.74 -17.87
N LEU A 158 -6.01 0.94 -16.92
CA LEU A 158 -7.46 0.84 -17.13
C LEU A 158 -8.05 2.15 -17.66
N LYS A 159 -7.90 2.38 -18.98
CA LYS A 159 -8.59 3.49 -19.67
C LYS A 159 -10.05 3.17 -20.05
N ASP A 160 -10.46 1.90 -19.99
CA ASP A 160 -11.79 1.43 -20.41
C ASP A 160 -12.64 1.01 -19.20
N THR A 161 -13.80 1.65 -19.01
CA THR A 161 -14.78 1.35 -17.94
C THR A 161 -15.25 -0.12 -17.95
N ALA A 162 -15.32 -0.75 -19.12
CA ALA A 162 -15.71 -2.16 -19.28
C ALA A 162 -14.65 -3.16 -18.80
N LYS A 163 -13.37 -2.77 -18.76
CA LYS A 163 -12.28 -3.62 -18.21
C LYS A 163 -12.12 -3.48 -16.70
N MET A 164 -12.74 -2.47 -16.09
CA MET A 164 -12.67 -2.21 -14.64
C MET A 164 -13.43 -3.25 -13.81
N ALA A 165 -14.44 -3.92 -14.39
CA ALA A 165 -15.18 -4.98 -13.71
C ALA A 165 -14.32 -6.23 -13.38
N ASN A 166 -13.18 -6.41 -14.05
CA ASN A 166 -12.23 -7.51 -13.85
C ASN A 166 -10.88 -7.03 -13.29
N PHE A 167 -10.87 -5.91 -12.56
CA PHE A 167 -9.64 -5.42 -11.92
C PHE A 167 -9.13 -6.46 -10.91
N ALA A 168 -7.98 -7.06 -11.23
CA ALA A 168 -7.23 -7.89 -10.31
C ALA A 168 -6.06 -7.07 -9.77
N VAL A 169 -5.91 -7.05 -8.45
CA VAL A 169 -4.88 -6.25 -7.76
C VAL A 169 -3.46 -6.77 -8.02
N GLY A 170 -3.34 -7.95 -8.66
CA GLY A 170 -2.07 -8.59 -8.99
C GLY A 170 -1.46 -9.30 -7.77
N PRO A 171 -0.51 -10.24 -7.99
CA PRO A 171 0.13 -10.99 -6.91
C PRO A 171 1.00 -10.10 -6.00
N ASP A 172 1.50 -8.98 -6.50
CA ASP A 172 2.36 -8.06 -5.73
C ASP A 172 1.60 -7.35 -4.60
N TRP A 173 0.29 -7.13 -4.78
CA TRP A 173 -0.54 -6.55 -3.72
C TRP A 173 -0.69 -7.48 -2.54
N GLU A 174 -0.72 -8.80 -2.73
CA GLU A 174 -0.89 -9.75 -1.63
C GLU A 174 0.33 -9.79 -0.69
N LEU A 175 1.49 -9.29 -1.15
CA LEU A 175 2.71 -9.32 -0.36
C LEU A 175 2.60 -8.48 0.93
N TYR A 176 2.12 -7.24 0.82
CA TYR A 176 2.09 -6.31 1.94
C TYR A 176 1.01 -6.64 3.00
N PRO A 177 -0.23 -7.02 2.64
CA PRO A 177 -1.22 -7.58 3.57
C PRO A 177 -0.71 -8.84 4.28
N ASN A 178 -0.04 -9.75 3.56
CA ASN A 178 0.54 -10.96 4.18
C ASN A 178 1.63 -10.60 5.19
N PHE A 179 2.49 -9.62 4.88
CA PHE A 179 3.45 -9.08 5.85
C PHE A 179 2.76 -8.50 7.07
N CYS A 180 1.76 -7.63 6.87
CA CYS A 180 1.06 -6.97 7.98
C CYS A 180 0.35 -7.99 8.89
N TYR A 181 -0.22 -9.04 8.30
CA TYR A 181 -0.89 -10.11 9.05
C TYR A 181 0.10 -10.96 9.85
N GLN A 182 1.25 -11.32 9.28
CA GLN A 182 2.24 -12.16 9.95
C GLN A 182 3.03 -11.44 11.04
N ASP A 183 3.21 -10.13 10.92
CA ASP A 183 4.01 -9.34 11.86
C ASP A 183 3.16 -8.54 12.88
N GLU A 184 1.89 -8.92 13.06
CA GLU A 184 0.96 -8.32 14.03
C GLU A 184 0.76 -6.80 13.86
N HIS A 185 1.00 -6.30 12.64
CA HIS A 185 0.66 -4.93 12.22
C HIS A 185 -0.85 -4.83 11.99
N HIS A 186 -1.62 -4.98 13.07
CA HIS A 186 -3.07 -5.05 13.04
C HIS A 186 -3.69 -3.74 12.55
N ALA A 187 -3.15 -2.59 12.96
CA ALA A 187 -3.64 -1.29 12.51
C ALA A 187 -3.44 -1.09 11.01
N GLU A 188 -2.29 -1.48 10.46
CA GLU A 188 -1.99 -1.42 9.04
C GLU A 188 -2.87 -2.39 8.25
N SER A 189 -3.06 -3.62 8.75
CA SER A 189 -3.97 -4.61 8.17
C SER A 189 -5.41 -4.10 8.09
N ALA A 190 -5.87 -3.42 9.15
CA ALA A 190 -7.19 -2.79 9.18
C ALA A 190 -7.30 -1.66 8.13
N CYS A 191 -6.28 -0.80 8.02
CA CYS A 191 -6.23 0.25 7.00
C CYS A 191 -6.25 -0.32 5.58
N LEU A 192 -5.55 -1.42 5.31
CA LEU A 192 -5.56 -2.08 3.99
C LEU A 192 -6.94 -2.62 3.64
N LEU A 193 -7.65 -3.22 4.59
CA LEU A 193 -9.03 -3.67 4.39
C LEU A 193 -10.00 -2.51 4.14
N LEU A 194 -9.76 -1.36 4.79
CA LEU A 194 -10.51 -0.15 4.48
C LEU A 194 -10.22 0.33 3.06
N GLU A 195 -8.96 0.43 2.65
CA GLU A 195 -8.55 0.79 1.29
C GLU A 195 -9.19 -0.15 0.25
N ASP A 196 -9.12 -1.46 0.48
CA ASP A 196 -9.73 -2.49 -0.38
C ASP A 196 -11.27 -2.34 -0.46
N SER A 197 -11.93 -1.90 0.62
CA SER A 197 -13.36 -1.57 0.60
C SER A 197 -13.72 -0.42 -0.34
N TYR A 198 -12.76 0.46 -0.65
CA TYR A 198 -12.94 1.58 -1.57
C TYR A 198 -12.54 1.25 -3.01
N MET A 199 -11.76 0.19 -3.23
CA MET A 199 -11.31 -0.22 -4.56
C MET A 199 -12.37 -0.98 -5.35
N ASN A 200 -13.38 -1.56 -4.69
CA ASN A 200 -14.47 -2.22 -5.40
C ASN A 200 -15.35 -1.20 -6.11
N PHE A 201 -15.46 -1.32 -7.42
CA PHE A 201 -16.21 -0.39 -8.24
C PHE A 201 -17.72 -0.50 -8.01
N CYS A 202 -18.38 0.65 -8.05
CA CYS A 202 -19.83 0.73 -8.10
C CYS A 202 -20.34 0.25 -9.48
N PRO A 203 -21.55 -0.35 -9.56
CA PRO A 203 -22.13 -0.77 -10.83
C PRO A 203 -22.14 0.36 -11.89
N PRO A 204 -21.69 0.10 -13.14
CA PRO A 204 -21.43 1.14 -14.14
C PRO A 204 -22.69 1.79 -14.72
N GLU A 205 -23.85 1.12 -14.67
CA GLU A 205 -25.12 1.64 -15.20
C GLU A 205 -26.27 1.46 -14.20
N PRO A 206 -26.60 2.49 -13.39
CA PRO A 206 -27.62 2.38 -12.34
C PRO A 206 -29.08 2.35 -12.87
N TYR A 207 -29.31 2.29 -14.18
CA TYR A 207 -30.63 2.42 -14.81
C TYR A 207 -31.17 1.14 -15.49
N MET A 208 -30.47 0.00 -15.38
CA MET A 208 -30.85 -1.29 -16.01
C MET A 208 -31.45 -2.30 -15.00
N ALA A 209 -32.29 -3.24 -15.47
CA ALA A 209 -33.02 -4.19 -14.60
C ALA A 209 -32.14 -5.19 -13.82
N VAL A 210 -30.86 -5.33 -14.17
CA VAL A 210 -29.86 -6.18 -13.48
C VAL A 210 -29.28 -5.49 -12.21
N THR A 211 -29.58 -4.21 -11.98
CA THR A 211 -28.92 -3.37 -10.97
C THR A 211 -29.15 -3.73 -9.50
N LEU A 212 -30.34 -4.23 -9.11
CA LEU A 212 -30.65 -4.44 -7.68
C LEU A 212 -29.69 -5.44 -7.00
N SER A 213 -29.38 -6.55 -7.68
CA SER A 213 -28.46 -7.58 -7.15
C SER A 213 -27.02 -7.04 -7.06
N ASP A 214 -26.57 -6.32 -8.10
CA ASP A 214 -25.20 -5.77 -8.13
C ASP A 214 -24.98 -4.74 -7.03
N TRP A 215 -25.96 -3.88 -6.78
CA TRP A 215 -25.93 -2.93 -5.66
C TRP A 215 -25.95 -3.65 -4.31
N GLU A 216 -26.74 -4.72 -4.16
CA GLU A 216 -26.73 -5.52 -2.93
C GLU A 216 -25.37 -6.15 -2.65
N MET A 217 -24.75 -6.73 -3.68
CA MET A 217 -23.40 -7.29 -3.61
C MET A 217 -22.37 -6.22 -3.27
N PHE A 218 -22.40 -5.07 -3.97
CA PHE A 218 -21.49 -3.94 -3.72
C PHE A 218 -21.54 -3.48 -2.25
N PHE A 219 -22.74 -3.21 -1.71
CA PHE A 219 -22.87 -2.79 -0.32
C PHE A 219 -22.52 -3.91 0.66
N SER A 220 -22.80 -5.17 0.33
CA SER A 220 -22.46 -6.32 1.16
C SER A 220 -20.95 -6.46 1.28
N ASP A 221 -20.23 -6.48 0.16
CA ASP A 221 -18.77 -6.63 0.12
C ASP A 221 -18.05 -5.45 0.79
N LYS A 222 -18.51 -4.22 0.55
CA LYS A 222 -17.99 -3.05 1.25
C LYS A 222 -18.19 -3.17 2.77
N THR A 223 -19.36 -3.66 3.20
CA THR A 223 -19.67 -3.83 4.63
C THR A 223 -18.85 -4.94 5.27
N THR A 224 -18.62 -6.07 4.59
CA THR A 224 -17.80 -7.17 5.11
C THR A 224 -16.34 -6.74 5.28
N LYS A 225 -15.76 -6.05 4.29
CA LYS A 225 -14.39 -5.53 4.38
C LYS A 225 -14.20 -4.56 5.55
N ILE A 226 -15.14 -3.63 5.75
CA ILE A 226 -15.09 -2.71 6.91
C ILE A 226 -15.29 -3.47 8.23
N LYS A 227 -16.18 -4.46 8.29
CA LYS A 227 -16.33 -5.31 9.50
C LYS A 227 -15.06 -6.06 9.85
N ASN A 228 -14.37 -6.61 8.86
CA ASN A 228 -13.10 -7.29 9.07
C ASN A 228 -12.04 -6.29 9.58
N SER A 229 -12.00 -5.07 9.05
CA SER A 229 -11.08 -4.03 9.57
C SER A 229 -11.31 -3.70 11.05
N ILE A 230 -12.56 -3.74 11.53
CA ILE A 230 -12.89 -3.50 12.95
C ILE A 230 -12.29 -4.59 13.84
N GLN A 231 -12.27 -5.84 13.39
CA GLN A 231 -11.66 -6.94 14.14
C GLN A 231 -10.17 -6.69 14.35
N PHE A 232 -9.46 -6.26 13.31
CA PHE A 232 -8.04 -5.90 13.42
C PHE A 232 -7.81 -4.68 14.32
N PHE A 233 -8.63 -3.63 14.24
CA PHE A 233 -8.51 -2.51 15.18
C PHE A 233 -8.85 -2.91 16.63
N ALA A 234 -9.63 -3.99 16.85
CA ALA A 234 -9.99 -4.47 18.18
C ALA A 234 -8.83 -5.13 18.93
N GLU A 235 -7.82 -5.61 18.20
CA GLU A 235 -6.60 -6.17 18.78
C GLU A 235 -5.72 -5.09 19.46
N ASP A 236 -5.88 -3.81 19.08
CA ASP A 236 -5.14 -2.69 19.68
C ASP A 236 -6.06 -1.78 20.52
N SER A 237 -5.83 -1.78 21.83
CA SER A 237 -6.56 -0.93 22.79
C SER A 237 -6.42 0.57 22.54
N ALA A 238 -5.40 1.02 21.80
CA ALA A 238 -5.24 2.42 21.41
C ALA A 238 -6.17 2.83 20.26
N ARG A 239 -6.77 1.87 19.53
CA ARG A 239 -7.53 2.09 18.29
C ARG A 239 -9.05 2.08 18.46
N VAL A 240 -9.53 2.35 19.67
CA VAL A 240 -10.98 2.42 19.99
C VAL A 240 -11.70 3.47 19.15
N PHE A 241 -11.02 4.57 18.81
CA PHE A 241 -11.59 5.61 17.96
C PHE A 241 -11.87 5.09 16.54
N GLU A 242 -10.90 4.44 15.92
CA GLU A 242 -10.98 3.87 14.57
C GLU A 242 -12.07 2.80 14.51
N GLN A 243 -12.14 1.91 15.51
CA GLN A 243 -13.22 0.93 15.64
C GLN A 243 -14.60 1.62 15.66
N LYS A 244 -14.74 2.68 16.46
CA LYS A 244 -16.00 3.42 16.57
C LYS A 244 -16.37 4.09 15.25
N MET A 245 -15.41 4.71 14.56
CA MET A 245 -15.63 5.39 13.28
C MET A 245 -15.97 4.41 12.16
N ALA A 246 -15.32 3.25 12.10
CA ALA A 246 -15.67 2.19 11.16
C ALA A 246 -17.09 1.63 11.44
N ASN A 247 -17.49 1.52 12.71
CA ASN A 247 -18.86 1.16 13.06
C ASN A 247 -19.88 2.24 12.63
N GLU A 248 -19.55 3.52 12.79
CA GLU A 248 -20.38 4.63 12.31
C GLU A 248 -20.47 4.66 10.77
N SER A 249 -19.39 4.34 10.06
CA SER A 249 -19.41 4.24 8.60
C SER A 249 -20.33 3.12 8.11
N ILE A 250 -20.31 1.93 8.74
CA ILE A 250 -21.26 0.84 8.44
C ILE A 250 -22.72 1.29 8.64
N LYS A 251 -23.02 2.03 9.71
CA LYS A 251 -24.37 2.56 9.94
C LYS A 251 -24.81 3.49 8.82
N LEU A 252 -23.90 4.36 8.36
CA LEU A 252 -24.18 5.29 7.26
C LEU A 252 -24.38 4.53 5.94
N LEU A 253 -23.51 3.55 5.66
CA LEU A 253 -23.61 2.69 4.49
C LEU A 253 -24.94 1.96 4.41
N ASN A 254 -25.46 1.44 5.53
CA ASN A 254 -26.77 0.80 5.57
C ASN A 254 -27.91 1.78 5.24
N VAL A 255 -27.83 3.02 5.69
CA VAL A 255 -28.82 4.05 5.32
C VAL A 255 -28.73 4.37 3.83
N GLN A 256 -27.51 4.53 3.30
CA GLN A 256 -27.28 4.79 1.88
C GLN A 256 -27.75 3.64 1.01
N LYS A 257 -27.46 2.39 1.38
CA LYS A 257 -28.00 1.18 0.75
C LYS A 257 -29.51 1.26 0.66
N ASN A 258 -30.19 1.49 1.78
CA ASN A 258 -31.66 1.56 1.79
C ASN A 258 -32.19 2.69 0.89
N LEU A 259 -31.55 3.85 0.86
CA LEU A 259 -31.93 4.96 -0.04
C LEU A 259 -31.77 4.59 -1.51
N VAL A 260 -30.63 4.01 -1.89
CA VAL A 260 -30.36 3.55 -3.26
C VAL A 260 -31.38 2.49 -3.67
N MET A 261 -31.59 1.48 -2.83
CA MET A 261 -32.54 0.40 -3.11
C MET A 261 -33.98 0.90 -3.21
N ASP A 262 -34.40 1.84 -2.35
CA ASP A 262 -35.74 2.45 -2.43
C ASP A 262 -35.92 3.23 -3.75
N VAL A 263 -34.90 3.97 -4.18
CA VAL A 263 -34.91 4.71 -5.45
C VAL A 263 -34.97 3.75 -6.64
N LEU A 264 -34.15 2.70 -6.65
CA LEU A 264 -34.13 1.70 -7.73
C LEU A 264 -35.47 0.95 -7.84
N ARG A 265 -36.05 0.49 -6.73
CA ARG A 265 -37.38 -0.16 -6.72
C ARG A 265 -38.48 0.77 -7.26
N SER A 266 -38.36 2.07 -7.04
CA SER A 266 -39.33 3.04 -7.54
C SER A 266 -39.32 3.15 -9.08
N TYR A 267 -38.18 2.90 -9.73
CA TYR A 267 -38.11 2.84 -11.20
C TYR A 267 -38.79 1.59 -11.77
N SER A 268 -38.71 0.45 -11.07
CA SER A 268 -39.34 -0.81 -11.50
C SER A 268 -40.88 -0.81 -11.42
N SER A 269 -41.47 0.17 -10.74
CA SER A 269 -42.93 0.25 -10.50
C SER A 269 -43.64 1.39 -11.24
N GLU A 270 -42.94 2.20 -12.04
CA GLU A 270 -43.49 3.44 -12.62
C GLU A 270 -43.90 3.28 -14.09
N GLY A 271 -45.21 3.11 -14.31
CA GLY A 271 -45.89 3.17 -15.61
C GLY A 271 -46.80 4.39 -15.77
N ASP A 272 -46.52 5.53 -15.13
CA ASP A 272 -47.42 6.69 -15.21
C ASP A 272 -46.73 8.06 -15.24
N SER A 273 -47.29 8.94 -16.05
CA SER A 273 -46.66 10.07 -16.75
C SER A 273 -46.54 11.39 -15.95
N SER A 274 -46.80 11.39 -14.64
CA SER A 274 -46.82 12.62 -13.81
C SER A 274 -45.49 12.99 -13.13
N LYS A 275 -44.37 12.33 -13.46
CA LYS A 275 -43.20 12.24 -12.55
C LYS A 275 -41.88 12.83 -13.02
N ARG A 276 -41.85 13.68 -14.05
CA ARG A 276 -40.60 14.19 -14.64
C ARG A 276 -39.67 14.94 -13.66
N SER A 277 -40.21 15.69 -12.68
CA SER A 277 -39.36 16.37 -11.68
C SER A 277 -38.80 15.41 -10.63
N ASN A 278 -39.56 14.39 -10.23
CA ASN A 278 -39.13 13.38 -9.28
C ASN A 278 -38.06 12.46 -9.90
N GLU A 279 -38.22 12.09 -11.18
CA GLU A 279 -37.22 11.35 -11.94
C GLU A 279 -35.88 12.09 -12.04
N GLN A 280 -35.90 13.40 -12.29
CA GLN A 280 -34.67 14.19 -12.37
C GLN A 280 -33.94 14.25 -11.01
N MET A 281 -34.69 14.33 -9.90
CA MET A 281 -34.11 14.29 -8.56
C MET A 281 -33.54 12.91 -8.20
N LYS A 282 -34.25 11.83 -8.54
CA LYS A 282 -33.77 10.44 -8.39
C LYS A 282 -32.50 10.20 -9.21
N LYS A 283 -32.45 10.71 -10.45
CA LYS A 283 -31.27 10.66 -11.33
C LYS A 283 -30.09 11.41 -10.70
N SER A 284 -30.30 12.66 -10.29
CA SER A 284 -29.27 13.46 -9.63
C SER A 284 -28.75 12.83 -8.33
N PHE A 285 -29.61 12.10 -7.61
CA PHE A 285 -29.21 11.35 -6.43
C PHE A 285 -28.29 10.18 -6.80
N LEU A 286 -28.68 9.35 -7.76
CA LEU A 286 -27.85 8.24 -8.22
C LEU A 286 -26.51 8.74 -8.76
N ASP A 287 -26.49 9.81 -9.55
CA ASP A 287 -25.26 10.43 -10.05
C ASP A 287 -24.36 10.94 -8.90
N SER A 288 -24.96 11.43 -7.81
CA SER A 288 -24.22 11.85 -6.61
C SER A 288 -23.66 10.66 -5.82
N ILE A 289 -24.35 9.52 -5.82
CA ILE A 289 -23.91 8.29 -5.15
C ILE A 289 -22.80 7.62 -5.95
N THR A 290 -22.91 7.61 -7.29
CA THR A 290 -21.94 7.03 -8.21
C THR A 290 -20.79 7.97 -8.56
N SER A 291 -20.80 9.21 -8.05
CA SER A 291 -19.70 10.15 -8.25
C SER A 291 -18.37 9.51 -7.85
N ASN A 292 -17.30 9.79 -8.63
CA ASN A 292 -15.99 9.14 -8.47
C ASN A 292 -16.05 7.60 -8.59
N ASN A 293 -16.84 7.07 -9.54
CA ASN A 293 -17.05 5.63 -9.77
C ASN A 293 -17.52 4.85 -8.53
N GLY A 294 -18.16 5.56 -7.57
CA GLY A 294 -18.56 5.02 -6.27
C GLY A 294 -17.42 4.53 -5.36
N LEU A 295 -16.17 4.88 -5.69
CA LEU A 295 -14.99 4.67 -4.83
C LEU A 295 -15.22 5.33 -3.46
N SER A 296 -15.76 6.56 -3.46
CA SER A 296 -16.18 7.28 -2.27
C SER A 296 -17.69 7.51 -2.28
N LEU A 297 -18.43 6.75 -1.46
CA LEU A 297 -19.83 7.07 -1.18
C LEU A 297 -19.93 8.43 -0.47
N PRO A 298 -21.07 9.14 -0.61
CA PRO A 298 -21.21 10.48 -0.07
C PRO A 298 -21.04 10.53 1.45
N SER A 299 -20.57 11.68 1.94
CA SER A 299 -20.48 11.93 3.38
C SER A 299 -21.86 11.95 4.05
N LEU A 300 -21.90 11.92 5.39
CA LEU A 300 -23.14 12.10 6.15
C LEU A 300 -23.87 13.39 5.77
N ASN A 301 -23.14 14.49 5.58
CA ASN A 301 -23.70 15.79 5.21
C ASN A 301 -24.38 15.74 3.85
N GLU A 302 -23.72 15.14 2.86
CA GLU A 302 -24.29 14.99 1.53
C GLU A 302 -25.45 14.00 1.55
N THR A 303 -25.38 12.94 2.35
CA THR A 303 -26.50 11.98 2.53
C THR A 303 -27.73 12.67 3.12
N ILE A 304 -27.57 13.54 4.12
CA ILE A 304 -28.67 14.35 4.67
C ILE A 304 -29.24 15.29 3.60
N ARG A 305 -28.36 15.95 2.82
CA ARG A 305 -28.76 16.83 1.72
C ARG A 305 -29.59 16.09 0.68
N GLN A 306 -29.15 14.89 0.29
CA GLN A 306 -29.85 14.03 -0.66
C GLN A 306 -31.19 13.53 -0.10
N CYS A 307 -31.26 13.17 1.18
CA CYS A 307 -32.54 12.83 1.83
C CYS A 307 -33.57 13.96 1.70
N ILE A 308 -33.14 15.21 1.87
CA ILE A 308 -34.03 16.38 1.74
C ILE A 308 -34.45 16.59 0.29
N LYS A 309 -33.52 16.49 -0.66
CA LYS A 309 -33.82 16.58 -2.11
C LYS A 309 -34.82 15.54 -2.58
N LEU A 310 -34.76 14.32 -2.04
CA LEU A 310 -35.71 13.24 -2.32
C LEU A 310 -37.03 13.37 -1.55
N GLY A 311 -37.26 14.47 -0.81
CA GLY A 311 -38.46 14.66 0.02
C GLY A 311 -38.53 13.77 1.27
N SER A 312 -37.46 13.01 1.57
CA SER A 312 -37.36 12.11 2.71
C SER A 312 -36.91 12.83 3.99
N CYS A 313 -37.53 13.97 4.32
CA CYS A 313 -37.15 14.82 5.46
C CYS A 313 -37.11 14.06 6.80
N LYS A 314 -38.04 13.12 7.02
CA LYS A 314 -38.04 12.27 8.23
C LYS A 314 -36.77 11.42 8.36
N LYS A 315 -36.22 10.92 7.23
CA LYS A 315 -34.95 10.16 7.24
C LYS A 315 -33.77 11.09 7.55
N ALA A 316 -33.79 12.33 7.04
CA ALA A 316 -32.78 13.35 7.35
C ALA A 316 -32.76 13.72 8.84
N ASP A 317 -33.93 13.92 9.46
CA ASP A 317 -34.03 14.22 10.89
C ASP A 317 -33.55 13.03 11.76
N ARG A 318 -33.85 11.78 11.34
CA ARG A 318 -33.31 10.58 12.00
C ARG A 318 -31.78 10.50 11.89
N LEU A 319 -31.20 10.82 10.73
CA LEU A 319 -29.75 10.87 10.55
C LEU A 319 -29.09 11.89 11.48
N LYS A 320 -29.68 13.08 11.62
CA LYS A 320 -29.23 14.09 12.57
C LYS A 320 -29.12 13.53 13.99
N VAL A 321 -30.18 12.88 14.47
CA VAL A 321 -30.23 12.31 15.83
C VAL A 321 -29.24 11.15 15.98
N ASN A 322 -29.25 10.19 15.05
CA ASN A 322 -28.44 8.98 15.11
C ASN A 322 -26.93 9.26 15.10
N PHE A 323 -26.50 10.25 14.33
CA PHE A 323 -25.09 10.65 14.21
C PHE A 323 -24.74 11.88 15.07
N LYS A 324 -25.66 12.32 15.94
CA LYS A 324 -25.46 13.47 16.84
C LYS A 324 -24.94 14.72 16.12
N VAL A 325 -25.51 15.01 14.95
CA VAL A 325 -25.10 16.16 14.13
C VAL A 325 -25.45 17.46 14.86
N PRO A 326 -24.49 18.38 15.05
CA PRO A 326 -24.75 19.64 15.73
C PRO A 326 -25.87 20.44 15.06
N ASP A 327 -26.74 21.08 15.87
CA ASP A 327 -27.90 21.82 15.37
C ASP A 327 -27.54 22.90 14.36
N LYS A 328 -26.48 23.68 14.63
CA LYS A 328 -25.96 24.70 13.72
C LYS A 328 -25.59 24.12 12.36
N HIS A 329 -24.91 22.98 12.37
CA HIS A 329 -24.43 22.33 11.16
C HIS A 329 -25.58 21.72 10.35
N PHE A 330 -26.49 21.00 11.00
CA PHE A 330 -27.70 20.48 10.36
C PHE A 330 -28.54 21.61 9.74
N TRP A 331 -28.64 22.75 10.43
CA TRP A 331 -29.35 23.91 9.93
C TRP A 331 -28.73 24.42 8.61
N CYS A 332 -27.41 24.61 8.56
CA CYS A 332 -26.71 25.01 7.34
C CYS A 332 -26.94 24.02 6.18
N VAL A 333 -26.86 22.71 6.45
CA VAL A 333 -27.05 21.67 5.42
C VAL A 333 -28.49 21.71 4.87
N LYS A 334 -29.49 21.78 5.76
CA LYS A 334 -30.91 21.81 5.38
C LYS A 334 -31.26 23.09 4.62
N MET A 335 -30.77 24.23 5.06
CA MET A 335 -30.93 25.50 4.35
C MET A 335 -30.36 25.43 2.92
N LYS A 336 -29.10 24.97 2.77
CA LYS A 336 -28.45 24.79 1.46
C LYS A 336 -29.17 23.77 0.58
N ALA A 337 -29.87 22.79 1.15
CA ALA A 337 -30.66 21.83 0.40
C ALA A 337 -31.96 22.48 -0.15
N LEU A 338 -32.71 23.16 0.71
CA LEU A 338 -33.98 23.82 0.36
C LEU A 338 -33.78 24.95 -0.66
N ILE A 339 -32.72 25.76 -0.51
CA ILE A 339 -32.34 26.79 -1.50
C ILE A 339 -32.02 26.14 -2.85
N GLY A 340 -31.27 25.03 -2.85
CA GLY A 340 -30.94 24.30 -4.07
C GLY A 340 -32.16 23.71 -4.79
N LEU A 341 -33.20 23.34 -4.04
CA LEU A 341 -34.50 22.89 -4.57
C LEU A 341 -35.42 24.03 -4.99
N ARG A 342 -35.10 25.28 -4.61
CA ARG A 342 -35.99 26.45 -4.73
C ARG A 342 -37.35 26.23 -4.02
N ASP A 343 -37.36 25.43 -2.95
CA ASP A 343 -38.55 25.20 -2.13
C ASP A 343 -38.68 26.29 -1.06
N TRP A 344 -39.12 27.47 -1.49
CA TRP A 344 -39.28 28.64 -0.63
C TRP A 344 -40.35 28.44 0.44
N LYS A 345 -41.38 27.64 0.17
CA LYS A 345 -42.48 27.39 1.12
C LYS A 345 -42.01 26.59 2.32
N SER A 346 -41.29 25.49 2.08
CA SER A 346 -40.72 24.69 3.16
C SER A 346 -39.61 25.44 3.90
N LEU A 347 -38.85 26.30 3.21
CA LEU A 347 -37.84 27.15 3.82
C LEU A 347 -38.46 28.19 4.77
N GLU A 348 -39.50 28.89 4.34
CA GLU A 348 -40.21 29.88 5.15
C GLU A 348 -40.86 29.24 6.39
N ALA A 349 -41.56 28.12 6.20
CA ALA A 349 -42.16 27.38 7.31
C ALA A 349 -41.12 26.90 8.32
N TRP A 350 -39.93 26.51 7.86
CA TRP A 350 -38.86 26.05 8.72
C TRP A 350 -38.11 27.20 9.41
N ALA A 351 -37.96 28.35 8.73
CA ALA A 351 -37.36 29.58 9.25
C ALA A 351 -38.19 30.24 10.37
N GLY A 352 -39.48 29.91 10.50
CA GLY A 352 -40.30 30.31 11.63
C GLY A 352 -39.83 29.78 13.00
N ASN A 353 -38.90 28.82 13.02
CA ASN A 353 -38.31 28.29 14.26
C ASN A 353 -37.06 29.09 14.69
N LYS A 354 -36.68 28.99 15.97
CA LYS A 354 -35.43 29.60 16.47
C LYS A 354 -34.22 29.06 15.71
N SER A 355 -33.56 29.92 14.92
CA SER A 355 -32.36 29.56 14.17
C SER A 355 -31.13 29.52 15.09
N PRO A 356 -30.41 28.39 15.21
CA PRO A 356 -29.19 28.28 16.00
C PRO A 356 -27.99 28.99 15.35
N ILE A 357 -28.10 29.37 14.06
CA ILE A 357 -27.06 30.12 13.33
C ILE A 357 -27.39 31.61 13.20
N GLY A 358 -28.53 32.07 13.75
CA GLY A 358 -29.08 33.39 13.45
C GLY A 358 -29.74 33.45 12.06
N PHE A 359 -30.27 34.62 11.69
CA PHE A 359 -30.84 34.87 10.36
C PHE A 359 -29.94 35.74 9.48
N GLU A 360 -28.84 36.23 10.04
CA GLU A 360 -27.82 37.00 9.33
C GLU A 360 -26.70 36.06 8.89
N VAL A 361 -26.37 36.08 7.60
CA VAL A 361 -25.19 35.40 7.08
C VAL A 361 -23.98 36.19 7.55
N PRO A 362 -23.01 35.61 8.30
CA PRO A 362 -21.75 36.27 8.51
C PRO A 362 -21.09 36.44 7.14
N MET A 363 -21.01 37.68 6.67
CA MET A 363 -20.17 38.04 5.53
C MET A 363 -18.73 37.89 6.00
N SER A 364 -18.12 36.72 5.76
CA SER A 364 -16.68 36.50 5.90
C SER A 364 -16.16 35.64 4.78
#